data_AF-A0A7C3D8Z3-F1
#
_entry.id   AF-A0A7C3D8Z3-F1
#
_cell.length_a   1.000
_cell.length_b   1.000
_cell.length_c   1.000
_cell.angle_alpha   90.00
_cell.angle_beta   90.00
_cell.angle_gamma   90.00
#
_symmetry.space_group_name_H-M   'P 1'
#
loop_
_entity.id
_entity.type
_entity.pdbx_description
1 polymer ?
#
loop_
_entity_poly.entity_id
_entity_poly.type
_entity_poly.pdbx_seq_one_letter_code
_entity_poly.pdbx_strand_id
1 'polypeptide(L)'
;EEIVEEYNLEKDRVTIEKTFEALLILVKELDKEATRAMREQLDVETLVFFDMLKKPDLSKKDINKIKKVSCKLLETLKAEKLNIDNWREKESTRDAVRQRIYDYLYDENTGLPVDSYEEEEISGLTDSLFSHVYRAYPQLPSPLYALPA
;
A
#
# COMPACT_ATOMS: atom_id res chain seq x y z
N GLU A 1 -12.02 25.49 42.94
CA GLU A 1 -11.26 25.33 41.67
C GLU A 1 -10.51 24.00 41.59
N GLU A 2 -10.24 23.30 42.70
CA GLU A 2 -9.59 21.95 42.72
C GLU A 2 -10.24 20.90 41.80
N ILE A 3 -11.58 20.88 41.69
CA ILE A 3 -12.31 19.87 40.93
C ILE A 3 -11.99 19.92 39.42
N VAL A 4 -11.53 21.08 38.90
CA VAL A 4 -11.22 21.24 37.47
C VAL A 4 -9.81 20.75 37.13
N GLU A 5 -8.85 20.94 38.04
CA GLU A 5 -7.45 20.49 37.84
C GLU A 5 -7.32 18.97 37.96
N GLU A 6 -8.00 18.36 38.93
CA GLU A 6 -8.02 16.91 39.11
C GLU A 6 -8.70 16.20 37.92
N TYR A 7 -9.77 16.79 37.39
CA TYR A 7 -10.45 16.33 36.17
C TYR A 7 -9.57 16.44 34.91
N ASN A 8 -8.78 17.50 34.77
CA ASN A 8 -7.85 17.65 33.64
C ASN A 8 -6.71 16.61 33.71
N LEU A 9 -6.19 16.32 34.90
CA LEU A 9 -5.17 15.30 35.14
C LEU A 9 -5.67 13.87 34.88
N GLU A 10 -6.88 13.52 35.33
CA GLU A 10 -7.48 12.22 35.04
C GLU A 10 -7.80 12.05 33.54
N LYS A 11 -8.28 13.11 32.90
CA LYS A 11 -8.56 13.11 31.46
C LYS A 11 -7.28 12.95 30.63
N ASP A 12 -6.17 13.57 31.05
CA ASP A 12 -4.88 13.39 30.40
C ASP A 12 -4.32 11.99 30.61
N ARG A 13 -4.44 11.41 31.81
CA ARG A 13 -3.99 10.03 32.08
C ARG A 13 -4.76 8.99 31.27
N VAL A 14 -6.08 9.09 31.22
CA VAL A 14 -6.93 8.19 30.40
C VAL A 14 -6.63 8.37 28.90
N THR A 15 -6.29 9.58 28.47
CA THR A 15 -5.89 9.86 27.08
C THR A 15 -4.51 9.29 26.76
N ILE A 16 -3.55 9.39 27.68
CA ILE A 16 -2.21 8.80 27.55
C ILE A 16 -2.29 7.26 27.53
N GLU A 17 -3.09 6.66 28.41
CA GLU A 17 -3.27 5.20 28.45
C GLU A 17 -3.94 4.68 27.16
N LYS A 18 -4.98 5.36 26.66
CA LYS A 18 -5.63 5.01 25.39
C LYS A 18 -4.72 5.18 24.18
N THR A 19 -3.90 6.24 24.15
CA THR A 19 -2.94 6.44 23.07
C THR A 19 -1.82 5.40 23.11
N PHE A 20 -1.35 5.03 24.30
CA PHE A 20 -0.36 3.96 24.47
C PHE A 20 -0.93 2.58 24.10
N GLU A 21 -2.18 2.30 24.45
CA GLU A 21 -2.88 1.08 24.02
C GLU A 21 -3.07 1.05 22.49
N ALA A 22 -3.44 2.18 21.87
CA ALA A 22 -3.52 2.30 20.41
C ALA A 22 -2.17 2.09 19.73
N LEU A 23 -1.07 2.57 20.32
CA LEU A 23 0.29 2.31 19.86
C LEU A 23 0.67 0.83 19.99
N LEU A 24 0.32 0.17 21.10
CA LEU A 24 0.56 -1.26 21.29
C LEU A 24 -0.26 -2.13 20.33
N ILE A 25 -1.52 -1.75 20.05
CA ILE A 25 -2.36 -2.38 19.04
C ILE A 25 -1.71 -2.20 17.67
N LEU A 26 -1.29 -0.99 17.32
CA LEU A 26 -0.59 -0.69 16.06
C LEU A 26 0.68 -1.54 15.91
N VAL A 27 1.51 -1.65 16.95
CA VAL A 27 2.73 -2.50 16.95
C VAL A 27 2.37 -3.98 16.78
N LYS A 28 1.32 -4.46 17.45
CA LYS A 28 0.83 -5.85 17.28
C LYS A 28 0.22 -6.10 15.91
N GLU A 29 -0.42 -5.11 15.30
CA GLU A 29 -0.97 -5.20 13.95
C GLU A 29 0.14 -5.19 12.90
N LEU A 30 1.18 -4.38 13.10
CA LEU A 30 2.41 -4.41 12.30
C LEU A 30 3.05 -5.81 12.32
N ASP A 31 3.07 -6.49 13.48
CA ASP A 31 3.57 -7.86 13.61
C ASP A 31 2.74 -8.90 12.82
N LYS A 32 1.41 -8.71 12.76
CA LYS A 32 0.52 -9.59 11.98
C LYS A 32 0.74 -9.44 10.48
N GLU A 33 0.80 -8.21 9.96
CA GLU A 33 1.02 -7.97 8.53
C GLU A 33 2.44 -8.36 8.11
N ALA A 34 3.45 -8.11 8.95
CA ALA A 34 4.81 -8.60 8.70
C ALA A 34 4.86 -10.14 8.65
N THR A 35 4.19 -10.82 9.58
CA THR A 35 4.07 -12.29 9.58
C THR A 35 3.37 -12.80 8.32
N ARG A 36 2.31 -12.12 7.87
CA ARG A 36 1.58 -12.48 6.65
C ARG A 36 2.43 -12.26 5.41
N ALA A 37 3.12 -11.13 5.32
CA ALA A 37 4.03 -10.81 4.22
C ALA A 37 5.10 -11.91 4.09
N MET A 38 5.69 -12.33 5.22
CA MET A 38 6.65 -13.44 5.25
C MET A 38 6.06 -14.75 4.71
N ARG A 39 4.83 -15.12 5.12
CA ARG A 39 4.14 -16.33 4.61
C ARG A 39 3.88 -16.24 3.10
N GLU A 40 3.55 -15.06 2.62
CA GLU A 40 3.32 -14.80 1.20
C GLU A 40 4.62 -14.64 0.39
N GLN A 41 5.79 -14.61 1.06
CA GLN A 41 7.11 -14.32 0.49
C GLN A 41 7.18 -12.93 -0.16
N LEU A 42 6.53 -11.96 0.48
CA LEU A 42 6.48 -10.56 0.10
C LEU A 42 6.95 -9.67 1.26
N ASP A 43 7.29 -8.42 0.97
CA ASP A 43 7.34 -7.38 2.01
C ASP A 43 5.95 -6.76 2.23
N VAL A 44 5.79 -5.99 3.30
CA VAL A 44 4.51 -5.38 3.68
C VAL A 44 4.01 -4.41 2.61
N GLU A 45 4.91 -3.69 1.92
CA GLU A 45 4.54 -2.73 0.88
C GLU A 45 3.92 -3.45 -0.32
N THR A 46 4.57 -4.53 -0.74
CA THR A 46 4.17 -5.35 -1.87
C THR A 46 2.92 -6.18 -1.55
N LEU A 47 2.76 -6.59 -0.28
CA LEU A 47 1.56 -7.30 0.17
C LEU A 47 0.28 -6.47 -0.10
N VAL A 48 0.34 -5.15 0.07
CA VAL A 48 -0.79 -4.27 -0.23
C VAL A 48 -1.15 -4.30 -1.72
N PHE A 49 -0.15 -4.28 -2.60
CA PHE A 49 -0.37 -4.39 -4.05
C PHE A 49 -0.94 -5.76 -4.42
N PHE A 50 -0.42 -6.82 -3.81
CA PHE A 50 -0.94 -8.18 -4.01
C PHE A 50 -2.40 -8.29 -3.57
N ASP A 51 -2.76 -7.72 -2.43
CA ASP A 51 -4.11 -7.74 -1.89
C ASP A 51 -5.10 -6.95 -2.74
N MET A 52 -4.67 -5.83 -3.32
CA MET A 52 -5.50 -5.04 -4.25
C MET A 52 -5.74 -5.78 -5.56
N LEU A 53 -4.75 -6.51 -6.07
CA LEU A 53 -4.85 -7.20 -7.35
C LEU A 53 -5.56 -8.56 -7.24
N LYS A 54 -5.42 -9.25 -6.11
CA LYS A 54 -5.99 -10.59 -5.92
C LYS A 54 -7.52 -10.55 -5.88
N LYS A 55 -8.16 -11.52 -6.53
CA LYS A 55 -9.60 -11.80 -6.43
C LYS A 55 -9.90 -13.25 -6.06
N PRO A 56 -11.15 -13.61 -5.73
CA PRO A 56 -11.55 -15.01 -5.53
C PRO A 56 -11.29 -15.89 -6.77
N ASP A 57 -11.29 -17.21 -6.57
CA ASP A 57 -11.28 -18.21 -7.65
C ASP A 57 -10.04 -18.22 -8.57
N LEU A 58 -8.91 -17.70 -8.10
CA LEU A 58 -7.63 -17.74 -8.82
C LEU A 58 -6.91 -19.08 -8.65
N SER A 59 -6.29 -19.57 -9.73
CA SER A 59 -5.42 -20.74 -9.64
C SER A 59 -4.13 -20.43 -8.87
N LYS A 60 -3.44 -21.47 -8.36
CA LYS A 60 -2.11 -21.29 -7.73
C LYS A 60 -1.10 -20.62 -8.67
N LYS A 61 -1.21 -20.89 -9.98
CA LYS A 61 -0.35 -20.29 -11.01
C LYS A 61 -0.62 -18.79 -11.10
N ASP A 62 -1.88 -18.40 -11.11
CA ASP A 62 -2.31 -16.99 -11.22
C ASP A 62 -1.93 -16.21 -9.97
N ILE A 63 -2.15 -16.78 -8.78
CA ILE A 63 -1.69 -16.20 -7.51
C ILE A 63 -0.19 -15.91 -7.56
N ASN A 64 0.62 -16.87 -7.99
CA ASN A 64 2.07 -16.68 -8.10
C ASN A 64 2.45 -15.64 -9.17
N LYS A 65 1.69 -15.56 -10.27
CA LYS A 65 1.88 -14.51 -11.29
C LYS A 65 1.58 -13.14 -10.70
N ILE A 66 0.46 -12.97 -9.98
CA ILE A 66 0.06 -11.71 -9.36
C ILE A 66 1.10 -11.27 -8.32
N LYS A 67 1.63 -12.17 -7.48
CA LYS A 67 2.73 -11.81 -6.56
C LYS A 67 3.92 -11.19 -7.28
N LYS A 68 4.35 -11.79 -8.40
CA LYS A 68 5.45 -11.26 -9.22
C LYS A 68 5.09 -9.91 -9.84
N VAL A 69 3.87 -9.76 -10.34
CA VAL A 69 3.34 -8.49 -10.87
C VAL A 69 3.41 -7.42 -9.79
N SER A 70 2.94 -7.70 -8.58
CA SER A 70 2.96 -6.77 -7.44
C SER A 70 4.38 -6.30 -7.10
N CYS A 71 5.34 -7.23 -6.97
CA CYS A 71 6.74 -6.88 -6.72
C CYS A 71 7.29 -5.98 -7.83
N LYS A 72 7.16 -6.43 -9.08
CA LYS A 72 7.82 -5.80 -10.22
C LYS A 72 7.18 -4.46 -10.60
N LEU A 73 5.86 -4.33 -10.48
CA LEU A 73 5.18 -3.05 -10.64
C LEU A 73 5.69 -2.05 -9.61
N LEU A 74 5.74 -2.42 -8.33
CA LEU A 74 6.19 -1.51 -7.29
C LEU A 74 7.67 -1.10 -7.48
N GLU A 75 8.54 -2.06 -7.78
CA GLU A 75 9.96 -1.79 -8.11
C GLU A 75 10.08 -0.80 -9.29
N THR A 76 9.30 -1.03 -10.35
CA THR A 76 9.30 -0.19 -11.56
C THR A 76 8.85 1.23 -11.24
N LEU A 77 7.75 1.39 -10.48
CA LEU A 77 7.25 2.70 -10.09
C LEU A 77 8.27 3.45 -9.22
N LYS A 78 8.89 2.78 -8.25
CA LYS A 78 9.94 3.36 -7.39
C LYS A 78 11.16 3.80 -8.18
N ALA A 79 11.60 3.00 -9.16
CA ALA A 79 12.79 3.32 -9.97
C ALA A 79 12.55 4.45 -10.98
N GLU A 80 11.32 4.54 -11.52
CA GLU A 80 10.97 5.49 -12.57
C GLU A 80 10.18 6.68 -12.01
N LYS A 81 8.85 6.49 -11.88
CA LYS A 81 7.89 7.60 -11.79
C LYS A 81 7.85 8.25 -10.41
N LEU A 82 8.07 7.48 -9.35
CA LEU A 82 8.02 7.96 -7.96
C LEU A 82 9.34 8.59 -7.50
N ASN A 83 10.42 8.41 -8.26
CA ASN A 83 11.71 9.05 -8.03
C ASN A 83 11.79 10.48 -8.60
N ILE A 84 10.72 10.94 -9.26
CA ILE A 84 10.63 12.32 -9.75
C ILE A 84 10.20 13.22 -8.59
N ASP A 85 10.97 14.27 -8.31
CA ASP A 85 10.64 15.27 -7.30
C ASP A 85 9.24 15.84 -7.52
N ASN A 86 8.43 15.84 -6.45
CA ASN A 86 7.08 16.36 -6.45
C ASN A 86 6.19 15.84 -7.59
N TRP A 87 6.33 14.55 -7.96
CA TRP A 87 5.53 13.93 -9.04
C TRP A 87 4.01 14.09 -8.85
N ARG A 88 3.54 14.32 -7.63
CA ARG A 88 2.13 14.54 -7.30
C ARG A 88 1.60 15.93 -7.63
N GLU A 89 2.47 16.93 -7.79
CA GLU A 89 2.05 18.32 -7.99
C GLU A 89 1.62 18.60 -9.44
N LYS A 90 2.27 17.95 -10.41
CA LYS A 90 1.97 18.16 -11.83
C LYS A 90 0.98 17.11 -12.33
N GLU A 91 0.02 17.55 -13.12
CA GLU A 91 -0.96 16.66 -13.77
C GLU A 91 -0.28 15.65 -14.70
N SER A 92 0.64 16.10 -15.53
CA SER A 92 1.36 15.23 -16.46
C SER A 92 2.14 14.09 -15.80
N THR A 93 2.74 14.31 -14.62
CA THR A 93 3.45 13.26 -13.88
C THR A 93 2.49 12.32 -13.16
N ARG A 94 1.35 12.81 -12.67
CA ARG A 94 0.29 11.97 -12.10
C ARG A 94 -0.31 11.04 -13.17
N ASP A 95 -0.64 11.59 -14.33
CA ASP A 95 -1.16 10.82 -15.46
C ASP A 95 -0.13 9.80 -15.95
N ALA A 96 1.14 10.17 -16.01
CA ALA A 96 2.20 9.25 -16.38
C ALA A 96 2.37 8.08 -15.39
N VAL A 97 2.09 8.28 -14.10
CA VAL A 97 2.09 7.18 -13.10
C VAL A 97 0.88 6.28 -13.32
N ARG A 98 -0.32 6.87 -13.46
CA ARG A 98 -1.56 6.11 -13.70
C ARG A 98 -1.46 5.28 -14.98
N GLN A 99 -1.01 5.89 -16.08
CA GLN A 99 -0.77 5.21 -17.34
C GLN A 99 0.25 4.09 -17.19
N ARG A 100 1.36 4.33 -16.47
CA ARG A 100 2.37 3.29 -16.24
C ARG A 100 1.83 2.09 -15.49
N ILE A 101 0.94 2.31 -14.51
CA ILE A 101 0.23 1.22 -13.81
C ILE A 101 -0.65 0.45 -14.80
N TYR A 102 -1.49 1.15 -15.56
CA TYR A 102 -2.38 0.51 -16.53
C TYR A 102 -1.61 -0.33 -17.55
N ASP A 103 -0.62 0.27 -18.21
CA ASP A 103 0.21 -0.39 -19.22
C ASP A 103 0.90 -1.63 -18.64
N TYR A 104 1.37 -1.56 -17.39
CA TYR A 104 2.02 -2.70 -16.73
C TYR A 104 1.02 -3.83 -16.43
N LEU A 105 -0.18 -3.51 -15.94
CA LEU A 105 -1.19 -4.51 -15.61
C LEU A 105 -1.77 -5.18 -16.86
N TYR A 106 -1.90 -4.42 -17.95
CA TYR A 106 -2.44 -4.86 -19.23
C TYR A 106 -1.45 -5.68 -20.07
N ASP A 107 -0.14 -5.47 -19.89
CA ASP A 107 0.89 -6.15 -20.68
C ASP A 107 0.78 -7.69 -20.59
N GLU A 108 0.65 -8.36 -21.75
CA GLU A 108 0.42 -9.81 -21.82
C GLU A 108 1.56 -10.64 -21.18
N ASN A 109 2.78 -10.11 -21.21
CA ASN A 109 3.98 -10.82 -20.77
C ASN A 109 4.27 -10.60 -19.27
N THR A 110 4.08 -9.37 -18.80
CA THR A 110 4.53 -8.90 -17.48
C THR A 110 3.38 -8.56 -16.54
N GLY A 111 2.18 -8.35 -17.07
CA GLY A 111 0.98 -7.93 -16.36
C GLY A 111 0.14 -9.09 -15.81
N LEU A 112 -1.16 -8.85 -15.65
CA LEU A 112 -2.07 -9.80 -15.01
C LEU A 112 -2.33 -11.05 -15.88
N PRO A 113 -2.83 -12.15 -15.30
CA PRO A 113 -3.29 -13.30 -16.07
C PRO A 113 -4.49 -12.91 -16.96
N VAL A 114 -4.30 -12.93 -18.28
CA VAL A 114 -5.31 -12.48 -19.27
C VAL A 114 -6.62 -13.27 -19.15
N ASP A 115 -6.55 -14.58 -18.91
CA ASP A 115 -7.75 -15.42 -18.74
C ASP A 115 -8.52 -15.15 -17.43
N SER A 116 -7.94 -14.35 -16.52
CA SER A 116 -8.51 -14.06 -15.21
C SER A 116 -8.96 -12.62 -15.06
N TYR A 117 -8.59 -11.67 -15.91
CA TYR A 117 -8.91 -10.26 -15.72
C TYR A 117 -9.37 -9.61 -17.01
N GLU A 118 -10.54 -9.00 -16.97
CA GLU A 118 -11.08 -8.22 -18.07
C GLU A 118 -10.50 -6.80 -18.08
N GLU A 119 -10.56 -6.12 -19.24
CA GLU A 119 -10.00 -4.77 -19.41
C GLU A 119 -10.63 -3.74 -18.45
N GLU A 120 -11.94 -3.82 -18.21
CA GLU A 120 -12.63 -2.95 -17.27
C GLU A 120 -12.17 -3.19 -15.82
N GLU A 121 -11.86 -4.44 -15.46
CA GLU A 121 -11.28 -4.76 -14.15
C GLU A 121 -9.88 -4.14 -14.01
N ILE A 122 -9.06 -4.24 -15.05
CA ILE A 122 -7.71 -3.66 -15.07
C ILE A 122 -7.76 -2.13 -14.88
N SER A 123 -8.73 -1.46 -15.51
CA SER A 123 -8.96 -0.03 -15.33
C SER A 123 -9.32 0.31 -13.87
N GLY A 124 -10.25 -0.42 -13.26
CA GLY A 124 -10.61 -0.22 -11.85
C GLY A 124 -9.48 -0.51 -10.86
N LEU A 125 -8.67 -1.54 -11.13
CA LEU A 125 -7.47 -1.88 -10.35
C LEU A 125 -6.40 -0.80 -10.48
N THR A 126 -6.21 -0.25 -11.69
CA THR A 126 -5.31 0.87 -11.95
C THR A 126 -5.65 2.06 -11.06
N ASP A 127 -6.93 2.41 -10.98
CA ASP A 127 -7.39 3.57 -10.20
C ASP A 127 -7.21 3.37 -8.70
N SER A 128 -7.48 2.14 -8.23
CA SER A 128 -7.29 1.75 -6.84
C SER A 128 -5.82 1.80 -6.44
N LEU A 129 -4.95 1.22 -7.27
CA LEU A 129 -3.49 1.25 -7.07
C LEU A 129 -2.93 2.66 -7.17
N PHE A 130 -3.36 3.46 -8.16
CA PHE A 130 -2.94 4.84 -8.29
C PHE A 130 -3.31 5.65 -7.05
N SER A 131 -4.53 5.49 -6.53
CA SER A 131 -4.99 6.17 -5.31
C SER A 131 -4.13 5.80 -4.10
N HIS A 132 -3.81 4.51 -3.96
CA HIS A 132 -2.90 4.05 -2.93
C HIS A 132 -1.51 4.65 -3.10
N VAL A 133 -0.94 4.58 -4.30
CA VAL A 133 0.40 5.08 -4.62
C VAL A 133 0.52 6.59 -4.35
N TYR A 134 -0.48 7.35 -4.76
CA TYR A 134 -0.55 8.80 -4.54
C TYR A 134 -0.48 9.17 -3.05
N ARG A 135 -1.12 8.37 -2.19
CA ARG A 135 -1.11 8.56 -0.73
C ARG A 135 0.19 8.03 -0.10
N ALA A 136 0.61 6.84 -0.49
CA ALA A 136 1.69 6.12 0.16
C ALA A 136 3.08 6.61 -0.23
N TYR A 137 3.26 7.20 -1.43
CA TYR A 137 4.57 7.61 -1.93
C TYR A 137 4.64 9.13 -2.18
N PRO A 138 4.51 9.96 -1.14
CA PRO A 138 4.80 11.39 -1.23
C PRO A 138 6.27 11.68 -1.51
N GLN A 139 7.15 10.77 -1.06
CA GLN A 139 8.59 10.78 -1.19
C GLN A 139 9.08 9.31 -1.15
N LEU A 140 10.33 9.09 -1.54
CA LEU A 140 11.01 7.80 -1.40
C LEU A 140 12.13 7.91 -0.35
N PRO A 141 12.27 6.94 0.58
CA PRO A 141 11.34 5.83 0.84
C PRO A 141 9.98 6.34 1.37
N SER A 142 8.95 5.51 1.22
CA SER A 142 7.59 5.84 1.67
C SER A 142 7.55 6.09 3.18
N PRO A 143 6.98 7.21 3.65
CA PRO A 143 6.76 7.44 5.07
C PRO A 143 5.74 6.49 5.69
N LEU A 144 4.85 5.90 4.88
CA LEU A 144 3.84 4.95 5.36
C LEU A 144 4.46 3.61 5.76
N TYR A 145 5.55 3.23 5.10
CA TYR A 145 6.23 1.96 5.27
C TYR A 145 7.60 2.08 5.95
N ALA A 146 8.02 3.30 6.28
CA ALA A 146 9.19 3.53 7.11
C ALA A 146 8.98 2.84 8.47
N LEU A 147 9.90 1.95 8.85
CA LEU A 147 9.91 1.40 10.19
C LEU A 147 10.07 2.55 11.21
N PRO A 148 9.35 2.54 12.35
CA PRO A 148 9.65 3.47 13.42
C PRO A 148 11.11 3.27 13.85
N ALA A 149 11.84 4.37 13.93
CA ALA A 149 13.23 4.41 14.39
C ALA A 149 13.38 3.94 15.84
#